data_AF-A0A5J4JWX1-F1
#
_entry.id   AF-A0A5J4JWX1-F1
#
_cell.length_a   1.000
_cell.length_b   1.000
_cell.length_c   1.000
_cell.angle_alpha   90.00
_cell.angle_beta   90.00
_cell.angle_gamma   90.00
#
_symmetry.space_group_name_H-M   'P 1'
#
loop_
_entity.id
_entity.type
_entity.pdbx_description
1 polymer ?
#
loop_
_entity_poly.entity_id
_entity_poly.type
_entity_poly.pdbx_seq_one_letter_code
_entity_poly.pdbx_strand_id
1 'polypeptide(L)'
;MLRLSVPTAEQEKRWHITAICLIVIETLLLLTALAPAQLWTRLLPQSAAAALDGPYPPVLAPLVAALLYVLPTLIGFLCRAWQRALLYASLPAWFSLGLFLVAATSKIGAFYLVSPDHVTANVSILELFALLGGIGWLGRHIFKLHQSG
;
A
#
# COMPACT_ATOMS: atom_id res chain seq x y z
N MET A 1 8.14 -30.46 -19.97
CA MET A 1 9.38 -29.67 -19.82
C MET A 1 9.15 -28.27 -20.35
N LEU A 2 8.66 -27.35 -19.53
CA LEU A 2 8.62 -25.92 -19.88
C LEU A 2 10.05 -25.39 -19.73
N ARG A 3 10.71 -25.05 -20.84
CA ARG A 3 11.98 -24.31 -20.82
C ARG A 3 11.73 -23.04 -20.01
N LEU A 4 12.36 -22.94 -18.84
CA LEU A 4 12.55 -21.69 -18.13
C LEU A 4 13.38 -20.78 -19.04
N SER A 5 12.71 -20.06 -19.93
CA SER A 5 13.33 -18.95 -20.65
C SER A 5 13.83 -17.98 -19.59
N VAL A 6 15.15 -17.75 -19.57
CA VAL A 6 15.72 -16.62 -18.84
C VAL A 6 14.87 -15.40 -19.21
N PRO A 7 14.24 -14.72 -18.24
CA PRO A 7 13.36 -13.60 -18.54
C PRO A 7 14.15 -12.59 -19.37
N THR A 8 13.62 -12.25 -20.54
CA THR A 8 14.27 -11.28 -21.42
C THR A 8 14.29 -9.92 -20.73
N ALA A 9 15.27 -9.07 -21.05
CA ALA A 9 15.38 -7.73 -20.47
C ALA A 9 14.06 -6.93 -20.59
N GLU A 10 13.31 -7.13 -21.67
CA GLU A 10 11.98 -6.53 -21.86
C GLU A 10 10.95 -7.02 -20.85
N GLN A 11 10.95 -8.32 -20.53
CA GLN A 11 10.07 -8.88 -19.52
C GLN A 11 10.41 -8.31 -18.14
N GLU A 12 11.69 -8.20 -17.79
CA GLU A 12 12.08 -7.57 -16.52
C GLU A 12 11.62 -6.12 -16.42
N LYS A 13 11.77 -5.36 -17.51
CA LYS A 13 11.30 -3.98 -17.61
C LYS A 13 9.79 -3.89 -17.42
N ARG A 14 9.01 -4.77 -18.07
CA ARG A 14 7.54 -4.79 -17.94
C ARG A 14 7.10 -5.06 -16.50
N TRP A 15 7.71 -6.03 -15.82
CA TRP A 15 7.38 -6.35 -14.44
C TRP A 15 7.71 -5.20 -13.50
N HIS A 16 8.82 -4.51 -13.76
CA HIS A 16 9.21 -3.34 -13.00
C HIS A 16 8.20 -2.18 -13.17
N ILE A 17 7.77 -1.92 -14.42
CA ILE A 17 6.74 -0.91 -14.71
C ILE A 17 5.42 -1.28 -14.02
N THR A 18 4.99 -2.55 -14.08
CA THR A 18 3.78 -3.00 -13.38
C THR A 18 3.88 -2.77 -11.87
N ALA A 19 5.01 -3.10 -11.25
CA ALA A 19 5.22 -2.85 -9.83
C ALA A 19 5.13 -1.34 -9.50
N ILE A 20 5.73 -0.47 -10.32
CA ILE A 20 5.63 0.99 -10.14
C ILE A 20 4.18 1.45 -10.26
N CYS A 21 3.44 1.00 -11.27
CA CYS A 21 2.02 1.35 -11.41
C CYS A 21 1.21 0.91 -10.18
N LEU A 22 1.45 -0.29 -9.65
CA LEU A 22 0.78 -0.77 -8.44
C LEU A 22 1.16 0.07 -7.21
N ILE A 23 2.42 0.48 -7.06
CA ILE A 23 2.86 1.37 -5.98
C ILE A 23 2.13 2.71 -6.07
N VAL A 24 2.01 3.29 -7.26
CA VAL A 24 1.30 4.56 -7.46
C VAL A 24 -0.19 4.41 -7.14
N ILE A 25 -0.84 3.36 -7.64
CA ILE A 25 -2.26 3.08 -7.34
C ILE A 25 -2.46 2.89 -5.84
N GLU A 26 -1.62 2.08 -5.18
CA GLU A 26 -1.68 1.84 -3.75
C GLU A 26 -1.46 3.14 -2.96
N THR A 27 -0.52 3.98 -3.38
CA THR A 27 -0.28 5.27 -2.75
C THR A 27 -1.52 6.17 -2.83
N LEU A 28 -2.16 6.25 -3.99
CA LEU A 28 -3.39 7.03 -4.15
C LEU A 28 -4.55 6.45 -3.33
N LEU A 29 -4.69 5.13 -3.31
CA LEU A 29 -5.71 4.42 -2.53
C LEU A 29 -5.53 4.72 -1.03
N LEU A 30 -4.29 4.61 -0.54
CA LEU A 30 -3.94 4.80 0.86
C LEU A 30 -4.11 6.26 1.29
N LEU A 31 -3.66 7.22 0.47
CA LEU A 31 -3.87 8.65 0.71
C LEU A 31 -5.36 9.02 0.77
N THR A 32 -6.18 8.42 -0.08
CA THR A 32 -7.61 8.72 -0.11
C THR A 32 -8.39 8.03 1.01
N ALA A 33 -8.02 6.79 1.34
CA ALA A 33 -8.66 6.01 2.40
C ALA A 33 -8.33 6.51 3.81
N LEU A 34 -7.08 6.93 4.06
CA LEU A 34 -6.65 7.39 5.39
C LEU A 34 -6.85 8.89 5.61
N ALA A 35 -7.30 9.63 4.60
CA ALA A 35 -7.59 11.04 4.78
C ALA A 35 -8.76 11.24 5.76
N PRO A 36 -8.64 12.15 6.75
CA PRO A 36 -9.68 12.35 7.75
C PRO A 36 -11.04 12.65 7.12
N ALA A 37 -12.12 12.08 7.67
CA ALA A 37 -13.48 12.31 7.20
C ALA A 37 -13.85 13.81 7.15
N GLN A 38 -13.31 14.63 8.07
CA GLN A 38 -13.52 16.08 8.07
C GLN A 38 -12.93 16.79 6.84
N LEU A 39 -11.92 16.18 6.19
CA LEU A 39 -11.35 16.69 4.94
C LEU A 39 -12.30 16.35 3.78
N TRP A 40 -12.86 15.14 3.78
CA TRP A 40 -13.84 14.71 2.80
C TRP A 40 -15.17 15.45 2.86
N THR A 41 -15.69 15.75 4.06
CA THR A 41 -16.92 16.55 4.18
C THR A 41 -16.77 17.97 3.66
N ARG A 42 -15.55 18.52 3.66
CA ARG A 42 -15.25 19.83 3.07
C ARG A 42 -15.13 19.77 1.54
N LEU A 43 -14.53 18.71 1.01
CA LEU A 43 -14.33 18.53 -0.43
C LEU A 43 -15.58 18.01 -1.16
N LEU A 44 -16.40 17.21 -0.47
CA LEU A 44 -17.61 16.56 -0.99
C LEU A 44 -18.82 16.90 -0.10
N PRO A 45 -19.22 18.18 -0.01
CA PRO A 45 -20.28 18.61 0.92
C PRO A 45 -21.66 18.02 0.60
N GLN A 46 -21.86 17.52 -0.63
CA GLN A 46 -23.11 16.89 -1.08
C GLN A 46 -23.19 15.39 -0.71
N SER A 47 -22.10 14.79 -0.19
CA SER A 47 -22.06 13.37 0.18
C SER A 47 -22.35 13.20 1.67
N ALA A 48 -23.56 12.76 2.00
CA ALA A 48 -23.94 12.46 3.39
C ALA A 48 -23.09 11.33 4.01
N ALA A 49 -22.61 10.39 3.19
CA ALA A 49 -21.75 9.29 3.62
C ALA A 49 -20.31 9.74 3.93
N ALA A 50 -19.87 10.90 3.41
CA ALA A 50 -18.48 11.34 3.55
C ALA A 50 -18.04 11.66 4.99
N ALA A 51 -19.01 11.89 5.89
CA ALA A 51 -18.76 12.11 7.31
C ALA A 51 -18.36 10.84 8.06
N LEU A 52 -18.76 9.66 7.57
CA LEU A 52 -18.54 8.37 8.23
C LEU A 52 -17.55 7.49 7.45
N ASP A 53 -17.72 7.39 6.14
CA ASP A 53 -17.01 6.42 5.29
C ASP A 53 -15.91 7.05 4.41
N GLY A 54 -15.69 8.36 4.53
CA GLY A 54 -14.73 9.10 3.70
C GLY A 54 -15.19 9.23 2.25
N PRO A 55 -14.30 9.16 1.25
CA PRO A 55 -14.69 9.38 -0.15
C PRO A 55 -15.44 8.19 -0.75
N TYR A 56 -15.44 7.04 -0.07
CA TYR A 56 -15.96 5.79 -0.57
C TYR A 56 -17.38 5.54 -0.04
N PRO A 57 -18.35 5.20 -0.90
CA PRO A 57 -19.65 4.72 -0.44
C PRO A 57 -19.50 3.44 0.42
N PRO A 58 -20.38 3.20 1.40
CA PRO A 58 -20.29 2.05 2.30
C PRO A 58 -20.22 0.69 1.57
N VAL A 59 -20.86 0.59 0.39
CA VAL A 59 -20.84 -0.62 -0.45
C VAL A 59 -19.43 -0.95 -0.96
N LEU A 60 -18.55 0.04 -1.13
CA LEU A 60 -17.18 -0.14 -1.62
C LEU A 60 -16.14 -0.26 -0.50
N ALA A 61 -16.48 0.09 0.75
CA ALA A 61 -15.58 -0.03 1.89
C ALA A 61 -14.89 -1.41 2.03
N PRO A 62 -15.59 -2.57 1.93
CA PRO A 62 -14.93 -3.86 2.03
C PRO A 62 -13.97 -4.13 0.87
N LEU A 63 -14.27 -3.62 -0.33
CA LEU A 63 -13.40 -3.75 -1.49
C LEU A 63 -12.12 -2.93 -1.30
N VAL A 64 -12.23 -1.68 -0.81
CA VAL A 64 -11.08 -0.83 -0.51
C VAL A 64 -10.20 -1.48 0.55
N ALA A 65 -10.81 -1.99 1.62
CA ALA A 65 -10.08 -2.73 2.66
C ALA A 65 -9.36 -3.95 2.08
N ALA A 66 -10.02 -4.75 1.23
CA ALA A 66 -9.38 -5.89 0.58
C ALA A 66 -8.20 -5.46 -0.31
N LEU A 67 -8.34 -4.38 -1.07
CA LEU A 67 -7.28 -3.87 -1.94
C LEU A 67 -6.03 -3.45 -1.16
N LEU A 68 -6.18 -2.80 0.01
CA LEU A 68 -5.07 -2.43 0.89
C LEU A 68 -4.29 -3.65 1.44
N TYR A 69 -4.86 -4.85 1.38
CA TYR A 69 -4.13 -6.09 1.71
C TYR A 69 -3.57 -6.78 0.47
N VAL A 70 -4.35 -6.83 -0.62
CA VAL A 70 -3.97 -7.54 -1.84
C VAL A 70 -2.85 -6.82 -2.60
N LEU A 71 -2.92 -5.51 -2.75
CA LEU A 71 -1.95 -4.73 -3.54
C LEU A 71 -0.52 -4.80 -3.00
N PRO A 72 -0.22 -4.55 -1.70
CA PRO A 72 1.14 -4.74 -1.18
C PRO A 72 1.63 -6.18 -1.31
N THR A 73 0.73 -7.17 -1.19
CA THR A 73 1.05 -8.58 -1.43
C THR A 73 1.44 -8.84 -2.90
N LEU A 74 0.69 -8.28 -3.86
CA LEU A 74 1.01 -8.38 -5.28
C LEU A 74 2.32 -7.68 -5.64
N ILE A 75 2.58 -6.50 -5.06
CA ILE A 75 3.85 -5.78 -5.22
C ILE A 75 5.02 -6.67 -4.75
N GLY A 76 4.87 -7.31 -3.59
CA GLY A 76 5.82 -8.28 -3.06
C GLY A 76 6.04 -9.48 -3.99
N PHE A 77 4.97 -10.04 -4.54
CA PHE A 77 5.00 -11.18 -5.47
C PHE A 77 5.72 -10.88 -6.79
N LEU A 78 5.67 -9.63 -7.25
CA LEU A 78 6.39 -9.18 -8.45
C LEU A 78 7.89 -8.99 -8.21
N CYS A 79 8.31 -8.83 -6.95
CA CYS A 79 9.71 -8.62 -6.59
C CYS A 79 10.51 -9.93 -6.59
N ARG A 80 11.79 -9.85 -6.97
CA ARG A 80 12.70 -11.01 -6.99
C ARG A 80 13.53 -11.14 -5.72
N ALA A 81 13.85 -10.02 -5.09
CA ALA A 81 14.62 -9.95 -3.87
C ALA A 81 13.71 -9.53 -2.72
N TRP A 82 13.86 -10.16 -1.56
CA TRP A 82 13.03 -9.89 -0.39
C TRP A 82 13.17 -8.43 0.07
N GLN A 83 14.37 -7.83 -0.02
CA GLN A 83 14.59 -6.43 0.35
C GLN A 83 13.75 -5.49 -0.51
N ARG A 84 13.65 -5.77 -1.82
CA ARG A 84 12.83 -4.98 -2.75
C ARG A 84 11.35 -5.17 -2.47
N ALA A 85 10.93 -6.39 -2.13
CA ALA A 85 9.54 -6.69 -1.80
C ALA A 85 9.08 -5.89 -0.57
N LEU A 86 9.87 -5.91 0.51
CA LEU A 86 9.59 -5.13 1.72
C LEU A 86 9.57 -3.63 1.44
N LEU A 87 10.59 -3.11 0.74
CA LEU A 87 10.69 -1.69 0.44
C LEU A 87 9.52 -1.23 -0.44
N TYR A 88 9.27 -1.91 -1.56
CA TYR A 88 8.23 -1.50 -2.51
C TYR A 88 6.82 -1.64 -1.95
N ALA A 89 6.56 -2.68 -1.15
CA ALA A 89 5.27 -2.82 -0.50
C ALA A 89 5.06 -1.75 0.58
N SER A 90 6.09 -1.33 1.32
CA SER A 90 5.97 -0.30 2.36
C SER A 90 6.09 1.15 1.87
N LEU A 91 6.60 1.38 0.65
CA LEU A 91 6.76 2.72 0.07
C LEU A 91 5.46 3.57 0.09
N PRO A 92 4.28 3.04 -0.27
CA PRO A 92 3.03 3.78 -0.18
C PRO A 92 2.73 4.28 1.25
N ALA A 93 2.96 3.43 2.25
CA ALA A 93 2.76 3.77 3.66
C ALA A 93 3.77 4.84 4.13
N TRP A 94 5.04 4.77 3.72
CA TRP A 94 6.03 5.82 3.98
C TRP A 94 5.61 7.18 3.40
N PHE A 95 5.14 7.19 2.15
CA PHE A 95 4.73 8.41 1.48
C PHE A 95 3.51 9.04 2.16
N SER A 96 2.53 8.21 2.51
CA SER A 96 1.34 8.64 3.24
C SER A 96 1.67 9.19 4.61
N LEU A 97 2.53 8.51 5.37
CA LEU A 97 2.99 8.97 6.68
C LEU A 97 3.67 10.33 6.57
N GLY A 98 4.56 10.52 5.60
CA GLY A 98 5.21 11.82 5.37
C GLY A 98 4.22 12.94 5.06
N LEU A 99 3.23 12.68 4.18
CA LEU A 99 2.22 13.68 3.83
C LEU A 99 1.28 14.00 4.99
N PHE A 100 0.77 12.97 5.68
CA PHE A 100 -0.10 13.16 6.85
C PHE A 100 0.63 13.85 7.98
N LEU A 101 1.91 13.58 8.15
CA LEU A 101 2.72 14.24 9.16
C LEU A 101 2.85 15.75 8.89
N VAL A 102 3.16 16.15 7.66
CA VAL A 102 3.22 17.57 7.28
C VAL A 102 1.87 18.25 7.47
N ALA A 103 0.77 17.57 7.11
CA ALA A 103 -0.59 18.09 7.30
C ALA A 103 -1.02 18.16 8.78
N ALA A 104 -0.63 17.18 9.59
CA ALA A 104 -0.98 17.11 11.00
C ALA A 104 -0.18 18.14 11.80
N THR A 105 1.11 18.30 11.53
CA THR A 105 1.95 19.32 12.18
C THR A 105 1.46 20.75 11.91
N SER A 106 0.89 21.01 10.73
CA SER A 106 0.32 22.33 10.40
C SER A 106 -1.02 22.61 11.07
N LYS A 107 -1.76 21.59 11.52
CA LYS A 107 -3.10 21.73 12.12
C LYS A 107 -3.14 21.47 13.63
N ILE A 108 -2.31 20.56 14.13
CA ILE A 108 -2.28 20.02 15.50
C ILE A 108 -0.97 20.41 16.22
N GLY A 109 0.08 20.77 15.46
CA GLY A 109 1.39 21.16 16.00
C GLY A 109 2.41 20.01 16.04
N ALA A 110 3.66 20.34 16.40
CA ALA A 110 4.80 19.42 16.34
C ALA A 110 4.65 18.18 17.25
N PHE A 111 3.83 18.25 18.31
CA PHE A 111 3.64 17.15 19.26
C PHE A 111 2.84 15.96 18.71
N TYR A 112 2.24 16.09 17.53
CA TYR A 112 1.56 14.98 16.87
C TYR A 112 2.47 13.74 16.68
N LEU A 113 3.77 13.96 16.44
CA LEU A 113 4.77 12.92 16.24
C LEU A 113 5.15 12.10 17.46
N VAL A 114 4.95 12.67 18.65
CA VAL A 114 5.38 12.06 19.91
C VAL A 114 4.19 11.52 20.69
N SER A 115 2.96 11.72 20.17
CA SER A 115 1.76 11.11 20.72
C SER A 115 1.83 9.58 20.53
N PRO A 116 1.76 8.79 21.61
CA PRO A 116 1.88 7.33 21.55
C PRO A 116 0.88 6.71 20.57
N ASP A 117 -0.37 7.17 20.58
CA ASP A 117 -1.45 6.61 19.76
C ASP A 117 -1.16 6.76 18.26
N HIS A 118 -0.60 7.91 17.85
CA HIS A 118 -0.28 8.18 16.44
C HIS A 118 0.98 7.44 15.99
N VAL A 119 1.99 7.33 16.87
CA VAL A 119 3.20 6.56 16.58
C VAL A 119 2.86 5.09 16.37
N THR A 120 2.11 4.48 17.29
CA THR A 120 1.74 3.06 17.19
C THR A 120 0.94 2.79 15.92
N ALA A 121 -0.10 3.59 15.64
CA ALA A 121 -0.91 3.40 14.43
C ALA A 121 -0.08 3.49 13.13
N ASN A 122 0.80 4.49 13.04
CA ASN A 122 1.64 4.71 11.86
C ASN A 122 2.67 3.58 11.65
N VAL A 123 3.31 3.12 12.73
CA VAL A 123 4.26 2.00 12.69
C VAL A 123 3.55 0.70 12.32
N SER A 124 2.37 0.43 12.89
CA SER A 124 1.59 -0.77 12.55
C SER A 124 1.21 -0.86 11.07
N ILE A 125 0.92 0.27 10.41
CA ILE A 125 0.65 0.28 8.96
C ILE A 125 1.92 -0.09 8.17
N LEU A 126 3.07 0.49 8.54
CA LEU A 126 4.36 0.16 7.90
C LEU A 126 4.70 -1.32 8.05
N GLU A 127 4.53 -1.86 9.26
CA GLU A 127 4.77 -3.28 9.56
C GLU A 127 3.83 -4.20 8.80
N LEU A 128 2.53 -3.87 8.73
CA LEU A 128 1.55 -4.62 7.97
C LEU A 128 1.94 -4.69 6.48
N PHE A 129 2.31 -3.55 5.89
CA PHE A 129 2.65 -3.47 4.47
C PHE A 129 3.95 -4.22 4.16
N ALA A 130 4.95 -4.11 5.04
CA ALA A 130 6.17 -4.89 4.95
C ALA A 130 5.88 -6.40 5.04
N LEU A 131 5.06 -6.83 6.01
CA LEU A 131 4.68 -8.23 6.18
C LEU A 131 3.98 -8.78 4.93
N LEU A 132 3.00 -8.05 4.38
CA LEU A 132 2.27 -8.42 3.18
C LEU A 132 3.19 -8.51 1.96
N GLY A 133 4.11 -7.56 1.80
CA GLY A 133 5.16 -7.62 0.77
C GLY A 133 6.05 -8.86 0.91
N GLY A 134 6.44 -9.20 2.14
CA GLY A 134 7.19 -10.41 2.45
C GLY A 134 6.43 -11.70 2.12
N ILE A 135 5.14 -11.77 2.48
CA ILE A 135 4.25 -12.90 2.16
C ILE A 135 4.12 -13.07 0.65
N GLY A 136 3.91 -11.98 -0.08
CA GLY A 136 3.85 -11.99 -1.54
C GLY A 136 5.12 -12.55 -2.18
N TRP A 137 6.27 -12.10 -1.69
CA TRP A 137 7.58 -12.60 -2.15
C TRP A 137 7.78 -14.09 -1.82
N LEU A 138 7.40 -14.55 -0.63
CA LEU A 138 7.45 -15.98 -0.26
C LEU A 138 6.56 -16.82 -1.17
N GLY A 139 5.33 -16.35 -1.45
CA GLY A 139 4.40 -17.03 -2.37
C GLY A 139 5.00 -17.24 -3.76
N ARG A 140 5.75 -16.26 -4.28
CA ARG A 140 6.50 -16.39 -5.54
C ARG A 140 7.53 -17.53 -5.47
N HIS A 141 8.29 -17.62 -4.38
CA HIS A 141 9.33 -18.64 -4.24
C HIS A 141 8.73 -20.05 -4.16
N ILE A 142 7.64 -20.23 -3.42
CA ILE A 142 6.92 -21.50 -3.32
C ILE A 142 6.37 -21.91 -4.69
N PHE A 143 5.75 -20.97 -5.42
CA PHE A 143 5.21 -21.23 -6.75
C PHE A 143 6.28 -21.64 -7.76
N LYS A 144 7.46 -21.01 -7.70
CA LYS A 144 8.61 -21.40 -8.53
C LYS A 144 9.13 -22.80 -8.21
N LEU A 145 9.22 -23.15 -6.93
CA LEU A 145 9.69 -24.48 -6.50
C LEU A 145 8.74 -25.58 -7.01
N HIS A 146 7.44 -25.35 -6.94
CA HIS A 146 6.43 -26.31 -7.43
C HIS A 146 6.49 -26.53 -8.95
N GLN A 147 6.94 -25.56 -9.74
CA GLN A 147 7.10 -25.72 -11.18
C GLN A 147 8.40 -26.45 -11.59
N SER A 148 9.32 -26.68 -10.65
CA SER A 148 10.63 -27.30 -10.91
C SER A 148 10.76 -28.75 -10.47
N GLY A 149 9.75 -29.31 -9.78
CA GLY A 149 9.65 -30.74 -9.45
C GLY A 149 8.81 -31.49 -10.48
#